data_AF-A0A2E0A104-F1
#
_entry.id   AF-A0A2E0A104-F1
#
_cell.length_a   1.000
_cell.length_b   1.000
_cell.length_c   1.000
_cell.angle_alpha   90.00
_cell.angle_beta   90.00
_cell.angle_gamma   90.00
#
_symmetry.space_group_name_H-M   'P 1'
#
loop_
_entity.id
_entity.type
_entity.pdbx_description
1 polymer ?
#
loop_
_entity_poly.entity_id
_entity_poly.type
_entity_poly.pdbx_seq_one_letter_code
_entity_poly.pdbx_strand_id
1 'polypeptide(L)' 'MSGCATPPAEVVTVPVVVALESPPRPILPPVPADDLKCLSVETYETLVTRQRLLRQYAEELEGIIQSTHTEGIE' A
#
# COMPACT_ATOMS: atom_id res chain seq x y z
N MET A 1 6.20 -11.39 61.37
CA MET A 1 7.00 -10.57 60.43
C MET A 1 6.51 -10.87 59.03
N SER A 2 5.70 -9.99 58.44
CA SER A 2 5.31 -10.11 57.03
C SER A 2 6.37 -9.41 56.18
N GLY A 3 7.12 -10.18 55.40
CA GLY A 3 8.00 -9.64 54.37
C GLY A 3 7.19 -9.31 53.12
N CYS A 4 7.22 -8.07 52.67
CA CYS A 4 6.67 -7.68 51.37
C CYS A 4 7.64 -8.15 50.29
N ALA A 5 7.26 -9.17 49.51
CA ALA A 5 7.97 -9.51 48.29
C ALA A 5 7.50 -8.58 47.16
N THR A 6 8.41 -7.82 46.58
CA THR A 6 8.14 -7.02 45.37
C THR A 6 7.86 -7.97 44.21
N PRO A 7 6.70 -7.89 43.53
CA PRO A 7 6.44 -8.72 42.37
C PRO A 7 7.46 -8.40 41.26
N PRO A 8 7.89 -9.40 40.47
CA PRO A 8 8.80 -9.16 39.35
C PRO A 8 8.17 -8.13 38.41
N ALA A 9 8.98 -7.16 37.97
CA ALA A 9 8.52 -6.12 37.06
C ALA A 9 7.99 -6.77 35.78
N GLU A 10 6.72 -6.51 35.46
CA GLU A 10 6.12 -6.92 34.19
C GLU A 10 6.87 -6.25 33.06
N VAL A 11 7.50 -7.05 32.19
CA VAL A 11 8.19 -6.54 31.01
C VAL A 11 7.11 -6.20 29.99
N VAL A 12 6.69 -4.93 29.98
CA VAL A 12 5.78 -4.41 28.97
C VAL A 12 6.56 -4.20 27.68
N THR A 13 6.44 -5.13 26.73
CA THR A 13 6.99 -4.94 25.38
C THR A 13 6.06 -4.03 24.59
N VAL A 14 6.48 -2.78 24.38
CA VAL A 14 5.77 -1.86 23.49
C VAL A 14 6.18 -2.19 22.04
N PRO A 15 5.24 -2.48 21.13
CA PRO A 15 5.58 -2.76 19.74
C PRO A 15 6.14 -1.50 19.07
N VAL A 16 7.23 -1.66 18.34
CA VAL A 16 7.82 -0.59 17.52
C VAL A 16 7.08 -0.55 16.18
N VAL A 17 6.39 0.56 15.92
CA VAL A 17 5.73 0.80 14.63
C VAL A 17 6.78 1.34 13.66
N VAL A 18 7.09 0.57 12.62
CA VAL A 18 7.99 0.98 11.53
C VAL A 18 7.14 1.43 10.35
N ALA A 19 7.37 2.66 9.87
CA ALA A 19 6.71 3.14 8.66
C ALA A 19 7.25 2.38 7.43
N LEU A 20 6.36 1.76 6.67
CA LEU A 20 6.70 1.14 5.39
C LEU A 20 6.83 2.22 4.32
N GLU A 21 7.88 2.14 3.51
CA GLU A 21 8.01 2.98 2.34
C GLU A 21 6.89 2.65 1.33
N SER A 22 6.11 3.67 0.95
CA SER A 22 5.07 3.52 -0.06
C SER A 22 5.67 3.59 -1.45
N PRO A 23 5.23 2.76 -2.41
CA PRO A 23 5.70 2.84 -3.78
C PRO A 23 5.30 4.21 -4.39
N PRO A 24 6.14 4.76 -5.29
CA PRO A 24 5.85 6.03 -5.93
C PRO A 24 4.59 5.91 -6.79
N ARG A 25 3.75 6.96 -6.78
CA ARG A 25 2.56 7.00 -7.62
C ARG A 25 2.95 7.01 -9.10
N PRO A 26 2.22 6.28 -9.98
CA PRO A 26 2.52 6.26 -11.39
C PRO A 26 2.23 7.61 -12.04
N ILE A 27 3.09 8.01 -12.98
CA ILE A 27 2.85 9.18 -13.83
C ILE A 27 1.91 8.73 -14.95
N LEU A 28 0.69 9.27 -14.96
CA LEU A 28 -0.33 8.88 -15.93
C LEU A 28 -0.24 9.76 -17.18
N PRO A 29 -0.31 9.18 -18.39
CA PRO A 29 -0.36 9.99 -19.60
C PRO A 29 -1.65 10.84 -19.61
N PRO A 30 -1.55 12.14 -19.90
CA PRO A 30 -2.71 13.01 -19.96
C PRO A 30 -3.58 12.64 -21.17
N VAL A 31 -4.90 12.74 -21.00
CA VAL A 31 -5.86 12.57 -22.10
C VAL A 31 -6.79 13.79 -22.09
N PRO A 32 -6.67 14.71 -23.06
CA PRO A 32 -7.55 15.85 -23.22
C PRO A 32 -9.03 15.43 -23.33
N ALA A 33 -9.93 16.26 -22.81
CA ALA A 33 -11.36 15.98 -22.87
C ALA A 33 -11.91 15.93 -24.30
N ASP A 34 -11.30 16.69 -25.23
CA ASP A 34 -11.70 16.69 -26.64
C ASP A 34 -11.39 15.35 -27.33
N ASP A 35 -10.29 14.70 -26.96
CA ASP A 35 -9.88 13.40 -27.52
C ASP A 35 -10.81 12.26 -27.06
N LEU A 36 -11.53 12.46 -25.96
CA LEU A 36 -12.54 11.52 -25.47
C LEU A 36 -13.87 11.61 -26.27
N LYS A 37 -14.09 12.67 -27.05
CA LYS A 37 -15.33 12.84 -27.84
C LYS A 37 -15.35 11.93 -29.07
N CYS A 38 -14.19 11.68 -29.67
CA CYS A 38 -14.01 10.77 -30.79
C CYS A 38 -12.75 9.95 -30.55
N LEU A 39 -12.94 8.71 -30.09
CA LEU A 39 -11.86 7.88 -29.57
C LEU A 39 -10.96 7.38 -30.71
N SER A 40 -9.90 8.12 -31.00
CA SER A 40 -8.88 7.65 -31.96
C SER A 40 -8.17 6.41 -31.43
N VAL A 41 -7.54 5.64 -32.32
CA VAL A 41 -6.74 4.47 -31.95
C VAL A 41 -5.63 4.87 -30.97
N GLU A 42 -4.95 5.98 -31.24
CA GLU A 42 -3.91 6.54 -30.37
C GLU A 42 -4.44 6.94 -28.98
N THR A 43 -5.64 7.52 -28.93
CA THR A 43 -6.30 7.87 -27.66
C THR A 43 -6.65 6.62 -26.87
N TYR A 44 -7.15 5.58 -27.54
CA TYR A 44 -7.45 4.29 -26.94
C TYR A 44 -6.18 3.65 -26.35
N GLU A 45 -5.08 3.61 -27.09
CA GLU A 45 -3.80 3.08 -26.61
C GLU A 45 -3.27 3.85 -25.39
N THR A 46 -3.46 5.17 -25.37
CA THR A 46 -3.10 6.01 -24.23
C THR A 46 -3.93 5.66 -22.99
N LEU A 47 -5.24 5.42 -23.15
CA LEU A 47 -6.13 4.99 -22.06
C LEU A 47 -5.78 3.60 -21.56
N VAL A 48 -5.46 2.65 -22.45
CA VAL A 48 -5.02 1.29 -22.08
C VAL A 48 -3.73 1.36 -21.28
N THR A 49 -2.76 2.18 -21.73
CA THR A 49 -1.50 2.39 -21.01
C THR A 49 -1.74 2.98 -19.63
N ARG A 50 -2.62 3.99 -19.53
CA ARG A 50 -3.02 4.58 -18.26
C ARG A 50 -3.62 3.55 -17.30
N GLN A 51 -4.52 2.70 -17.80
CA GLN A 51 -5.15 1.65 -17.00
C GLN A 51 -4.15 0.59 -16.54
N ARG A 52 -3.20 0.22 -17.40
CA ARG A 52 -2.12 -0.72 -17.07
C ARG A 52 -1.24 -0.19 -15.94
N LEU A 53 -0.85 1.08 -15.98
CA LEU A 53 -0.03 1.71 -14.92
C LEU A 53 -0.75 1.72 -13.58
N LEU A 54 -2.05 2.04 -13.58
CA LEU A 54 -2.87 2.00 -12.36
C LEU A 54 -2.98 0.59 -11.79
N ARG A 55 -3.19 -0.41 -12.66
CA ARG A 55 -3.28 -1.81 -12.25
C ARG A 55 -1.95 -2.30 -11.66
N GLN A 56 -0.83 -2.02 -12.31
CA GLN A 56 0.49 -2.40 -11.79
C GLN A 56 0.74 -1.79 -10.41
N TYR A 57 0.43 -0.51 -10.24
CA TYR A 57 0.56 0.16 -8.95
C TYR A 57 -0.32 -0.47 -7.86
N ALA A 58 -1.55 -0.87 -8.20
CA ALA A 58 -2.44 -1.58 -7.28
C ALA A 58 -1.89 -2.96 -6.90
N GLU A 59 -1.38 -3.73 -7.87
CA GLU A 59 -0.76 -5.04 -7.62
C GLU A 59 0.47 -4.93 -6.71
N GLU A 60 1.31 -3.90 -6.89
CA GLU A 60 2.45 -3.62 -6.01
C GLU A 60 2.00 -3.29 -4.58
N LEU A 61 0.97 -2.45 -4.42
CA LEU A 61 0.39 -2.13 -3.11
C LEU A 61 -0.23 -3.37 -2.45
N GLU A 62 -0.96 -4.19 -3.18
CA GLU A 62 -1.54 -5.45 -2.68
C GLU A 62 -0.43 -6.40 -2.20
N GLY A 63 0.67 -6.52 -2.94
CA GLY A 63 1.81 -7.32 -2.53
C GLY A 63 2.46 -6.82 -1.23
N ILE A 64 2.58 -5.50 -1.06
CA ILE A 64 3.09 -4.90 0.19
C ILE A 64 2.12 -5.20 1.35
N ILE A 65 0.81 -5.03 1.14
CA ILE A 65 -0.18 -5.29 2.18
C ILE A 65 -0.15 -6.77 2.58
N GLN A 66 -0.19 -7.70 1.61
CA GLN A 66 -0.18 -9.14 1.90
C GLN A 66 1.10 -9.60 2.59
N SER A 67 2.26 -9.03 2.23
CA SER A 67 3.54 -9.41 2.85
C SER A 67 3.74 -8.84 4.26
N THR A 68 3.04 -7.75 4.60
CA THR A 68 3.20 -7.06 5.89
C THR A 68 2.05 -7.33 6.85
N HIS A 69 0.87 -7.66 6.33
CA HIS A 69 -0.29 -8.10 7.10
C HIS A 69 -0.33 -9.64 7.08
N THR A 70 0.58 -10.28 7.82
CA THR A 70 0.28 -11.62 8.34
C THR A 70 -0.83 -11.44 9.38
N GLU A 71 -2.07 -11.82 9.04
CA GLU A 71 -3.09 -12.03 10.07
C GLU A 71 -2.47 -12.91 11.15
N GLY A 72 -2.51 -12.46 12.40
CA GLY A 72 -2.07 -13.24 13.53
C GLY A 72 -2.88 -14.52 13.60
N ILE A 73 -2.36 -15.58 13.00
CA ILE A 73 -2.79 -16.94 13.31
C ILE A 73 -2.06 -17.27 14.61
N GLU A 74 -2.74 -16.99 15.72
CA GLU A 74 -2.48 -17.60 17.03
C GLU A 74 -2.84 -19.10 17.00
#